data_AF-A0AAE5G063-F1
#
_entry.id   AF-A0AAE5G063-F1
#
_cell.length_a   1.000
_cell.length_b   1.000
_cell.length_c   1.000
_cell.angle_alpha   90.00
_cell.angle_beta   90.00
_cell.angle_gamma   90.00
#
_symmetry.space_group_name_H-M   'P 1'
#
loop_
_entity.id
_entity.type
_entity.pdbx_description
1 polymer ?
#
loop_
_entity_poly.entity_id
_entity_poly.type
_entity_poly.pdbx_seq_one_letter_code
_entity_poly.pdbx_strand_id
1 'polypeptide(L)'
;MKDRIGLVLKILLIVCACLLIAALSLRWMHFADSFVFVTVEESSLNAITGWPLSMPESFRVFIDASEQTLILPERKSLFGVCLGVYYSATSQGVPFDERLIFSRTGRAALDLTAPASLVVPGIDGEDVELVNNLARVVSGKLRVSSTRRDGTVELEYGSRHITLKPGESWAELLVLEPGGPRAVSPDEWKEELETCFRLGYPATRLAIANRGLWPKSGVKAGMGDD
;
A
#
# COMPACT_ATOMS: atom_id res chain seq x y z
N MET A 1 9.48 24.23 -48.13
CA MET A 1 8.39 23.52 -47.40
C MET A 1 8.90 22.71 -46.20
N LYS A 2 10.01 21.94 -46.34
CA LYS A 2 10.63 21.18 -45.23
C LYS A 2 10.98 22.04 -43.98
N ASP A 3 11.52 23.24 -44.16
CA ASP A 3 11.98 24.08 -43.04
C ASP A 3 10.84 24.68 -42.20
N ARG A 4 9.68 24.94 -42.82
CA ARG A 4 8.50 25.45 -42.11
C ARG A 4 7.86 24.37 -41.23
N ILE A 5 7.86 23.12 -41.69
CA ILE A 5 7.35 21.98 -40.91
C ILE A 5 8.25 21.73 -39.69
N GLY A 6 9.58 21.83 -39.85
CA GLY A 6 10.54 21.70 -38.74
C GLY A 6 10.41 22.80 -37.69
N LEU A 7 10.16 24.06 -38.11
CA LEU A 7 9.92 25.18 -37.19
C LEU A 7 8.60 24.99 -36.40
N VAL A 8 7.51 24.64 -37.09
CA VAL A 8 6.20 24.41 -36.46
C VAL A 8 6.27 23.26 -35.45
N LEU A 9 6.97 22.16 -35.79
CA LEU A 9 7.14 21.03 -34.88
C LEU A 9 7.94 21.42 -33.62
N LYS A 10 8.99 22.23 -33.75
CA LYS A 10 9.77 22.72 -32.61
C LYS A 10 8.95 23.63 -31.69
N ILE A 11 8.18 24.56 -32.27
CA ILE A 11 7.28 25.43 -31.50
C ILE A 11 6.22 24.60 -30.79
N LEU A 12 5.61 23.63 -31.47
CA LEU A 12 4.62 22.72 -30.87
C LEU A 12 5.22 21.92 -29.70
N LEU A 13 6.43 21.38 -29.85
CA LEU A 13 7.13 20.67 -28.77
C LEU A 13 7.38 21.56 -27.56
N ILE A 14 7.82 22.81 -27.76
CA ILE A 14 8.04 23.77 -26.67
C ILE A 14 6.72 24.08 -25.96
N VAL A 15 5.65 24.36 -26.71
CA VAL A 15 4.33 24.64 -26.12
C VAL A 15 3.84 23.44 -25.32
N CYS A 16 3.94 22.22 -25.85
CA CYS A 16 3.58 21.00 -25.13
C CYS A 16 4.41 20.82 -23.85
N ALA A 17 5.72 21.07 -23.90
CA ALA A 17 6.58 21.00 -22.73
C ALA A 17 6.19 22.04 -21.66
N CYS A 18 5.93 23.29 -22.06
CA CYS A 18 5.48 24.35 -21.16
C CYS A 18 4.14 24.01 -20.49
N LEU A 19 3.17 23.49 -21.26
CA LEU A 19 1.88 23.07 -20.71
C LEU A 19 2.03 21.90 -19.72
N LEU A 20 2.90 20.95 -20.02
CA LEU A 20 3.17 19.80 -19.15
C LEU A 20 3.85 20.22 -17.84
N ILE A 21 4.84 21.13 -17.93
CA ILE A 21 5.48 21.73 -16.75
C ILE A 21 4.45 22.53 -15.93
N ALA A 22 3.62 23.35 -16.57
CA ALA A 22 2.58 24.11 -15.87
C ALA A 22 1.60 23.19 -15.13
N ALA A 23 1.15 22.10 -15.76
CA ALA A 23 0.27 21.12 -15.15
C ALA A 23 0.91 20.39 -13.95
N LEU A 24 2.18 20.00 -14.06
CA LEU A 24 2.94 19.40 -12.95
C LEU A 24 3.14 20.38 -11.79
N SER A 25 3.54 21.62 -12.09
CA SER A 25 3.71 22.67 -11.09
C SER A 25 2.41 22.99 -10.36
N LEU A 26 1.29 23.10 -11.09
CA LEU A 26 -0.06 23.26 -10.50
C LEU A 26 -0.41 22.13 -9.55
N ARG A 27 -0.07 20.89 -9.93
CA ARG A 27 -0.29 19.73 -9.07
C ARG A 27 0.56 19.80 -7.80
N TRP A 28 1.84 20.15 -7.92
CA TRP A 28 2.73 20.26 -6.76
C TRP A 28 2.35 21.40 -5.82
N MET A 29 1.85 22.51 -6.35
CA MET A 29 1.31 23.61 -5.53
C MET A 29 0.07 23.16 -4.75
N HIS A 30 -0.81 22.35 -5.36
CA HIS A 30 -2.01 21.83 -4.68
C HIS A 30 -1.65 20.92 -3.50
N PHE A 31 -0.59 20.13 -3.64
CA PHE A 31 -0.06 19.25 -2.62
C PHE A 31 1.20 19.83 -1.98
N ALA A 32 1.28 21.16 -1.81
CA ALA A 32 2.46 21.80 -1.25
C ALA A 32 2.69 21.35 0.20
N ASP A 33 1.64 21.45 1.02
CA ASP A 33 1.67 21.19 2.46
C ASP A 33 1.08 19.84 2.86
N SER A 34 0.41 19.15 1.95
CA SER A 34 -0.23 17.85 2.20
C SER A 34 -0.01 16.86 1.06
N PHE A 35 -0.34 15.60 1.30
CA PHE A 35 -0.40 14.53 0.30
C PHE A 35 -1.59 13.61 0.60
N VAL A 36 -2.10 12.88 -0.38
CA VAL A 36 -3.12 11.86 -0.10
C VAL A 36 -2.47 10.66 0.56
N PHE A 37 -2.99 10.18 1.69
CA PHE A 37 -2.44 9.01 2.38
C PHE A 37 -3.39 7.82 2.31
N VAL A 38 -2.86 6.68 1.87
CA VAL A 38 -3.60 5.42 1.73
C VAL A 38 -2.91 4.35 2.56
N THR A 39 -3.66 3.63 3.37
CA THR A 39 -3.17 2.44 4.11
C THR A 39 -3.73 1.18 3.48
N VAL A 40 -2.87 0.17 3.29
CA VAL A 40 -3.18 -1.13 2.72
C VAL A 40 -2.74 -2.19 3.74
N GLU A 41 -3.69 -2.93 4.28
CA GLU A 41 -3.47 -3.94 5.31
C GLU A 41 -3.76 -5.33 4.72
N GLU A 42 -2.76 -6.18 4.67
CA GLU A 42 -2.91 -7.62 4.43
C GLU A 42 -2.93 -8.35 5.78
N SER A 43 -4.00 -9.09 6.04
CA SER A 43 -4.16 -9.90 7.25
C SER A 43 -4.44 -11.34 6.85
N SER A 44 -3.44 -12.19 6.97
CA SER A 44 -3.51 -13.61 6.62
C SER A 44 -3.73 -14.49 7.85
N LEU A 45 -4.41 -15.61 7.68
CA LEU A 45 -4.65 -16.56 8.77
C LEU A 45 -3.50 -17.56 8.92
N ASN A 46 -2.87 -17.97 7.81
CA ASN A 46 -1.92 -19.09 7.77
C ASN A 46 -0.59 -18.74 7.06
N ALA A 47 -0.30 -17.46 6.86
CA ALA A 47 0.92 -17.04 6.17
C ALA A 47 2.19 -17.24 7.03
N ILE A 48 2.06 -17.31 8.36
CA ILE A 48 3.17 -17.62 9.26
C ILE A 48 3.05 -19.08 9.74
N THR A 49 4.12 -19.85 9.58
CA THR A 49 4.17 -21.30 9.89
C THR A 49 4.54 -21.60 11.34
N GLY A 50 5.03 -20.62 12.09
CA GLY A 50 5.42 -20.76 13.49
C GLY A 50 5.61 -19.42 14.19
N TRP A 51 5.60 -19.43 15.52
CA TRP A 51 5.77 -18.21 16.31
C TRP A 51 7.25 -17.84 16.41
N PRO A 52 7.64 -16.61 16.03
CA PRO A 52 9.02 -16.16 16.17
C PRO A 52 9.38 -16.01 17.65
N LEU A 53 10.56 -16.50 18.05
CA LEU A 53 11.11 -16.31 19.40
C LEU A 53 11.59 -14.87 19.63
N SER A 54 12.03 -14.23 18.55
CA SER A 54 12.42 -12.83 18.50
C SER A 54 11.96 -12.23 17.17
N MET A 55 11.52 -10.98 17.22
CA MET A 55 11.17 -10.23 16.02
C MET A 55 12.39 -9.42 15.54
N PRO A 56 12.70 -9.44 14.23
CA PRO A 56 13.65 -8.48 13.69
C PRO A 56 13.10 -7.05 13.84
N GLU A 57 13.97 -6.07 14.05
CA GLU A 57 13.64 -4.63 14.21
C GLU A 57 13.09 -3.96 12.92
N SER A 58 12.51 -4.73 12.00
CA SER A 58 12.25 -4.30 10.62
C SER A 58 10.99 -3.45 10.46
N PHE A 59 10.04 -3.49 11.40
CA PHE A 59 8.82 -2.66 11.35
C PHE A 59 9.09 -1.30 11.99
N ARG A 60 9.11 -0.25 11.17
CA ARG A 60 9.71 1.05 11.56
C ARG A 60 8.79 2.23 11.36
N VAL A 61 7.59 2.02 10.80
CA VAL A 61 6.65 3.10 10.54
C VAL A 61 5.55 3.09 11.59
N PHE A 62 5.41 4.21 12.30
CA PHE A 62 4.29 4.42 13.22
C PHE A 62 3.29 5.39 12.61
N ILE A 63 2.00 5.05 12.71
CA ILE A 63 0.89 5.83 12.16
C ILE A 63 -0.11 6.12 13.26
N ASP A 64 -0.28 7.40 13.57
CA ASP A 64 -1.42 7.89 14.33
C ASP A 64 -2.41 8.55 13.38
N ALA A 65 -3.51 7.84 13.09
CA ALA A 65 -4.56 8.34 12.21
C ALA A 65 -5.37 9.50 12.83
N SER A 66 -5.43 9.59 14.15
CA SER A 66 -6.18 10.62 14.86
C SER A 66 -5.43 11.95 14.85
N GLU A 67 -4.12 11.91 15.13
CA GLU A 67 -3.22 13.06 15.13
C GLU A 67 -2.61 13.34 13.75
N GLN A 68 -3.00 12.57 12.72
CA GLN A 68 -2.41 12.60 11.38
C GLN A 68 -0.88 12.62 11.40
N THR A 69 -0.29 11.77 12.24
CA THR A 69 1.16 11.68 12.44
C THR A 69 1.72 10.41 11.84
N LEU A 70 2.80 10.54 11.06
CA LEU A 70 3.53 9.44 10.44
C LEU A 70 4.99 9.55 10.88
N ILE A 71 5.45 8.63 11.73
CA ILE A 71 6.83 8.60 12.20
C ILE A 71 7.61 7.60 11.35
N LEU A 72 8.74 8.08 10.80
CA LEU A 72 9.63 7.33 9.94
C LEU A 72 10.97 7.14 10.65
N PRO A 73 11.68 6.01 10.41
CA PRO A 73 13.01 5.79 10.99
C PRO A 73 14.01 6.84 10.49
N GLU A 74 13.82 7.31 9.26
CA GLU A 74 14.69 8.27 8.62
C GLU A 74 13.88 9.43 8.03
N ARG A 75 14.49 10.61 8.05
CA ARG A 75 13.90 11.81 7.46
C ARG A 75 13.81 11.67 5.94
N LYS A 76 12.59 11.73 5.40
CA LYS A 76 12.35 11.74 3.95
C LYS A 76 11.97 13.13 3.45
N SER A 77 12.46 13.49 2.26
CA SER A 77 12.02 14.70 1.57
C SER A 77 10.64 14.48 0.96
N LEU A 78 9.67 15.30 1.36
CA LEU A 78 8.29 15.26 0.85
C LEU A 78 8.02 16.33 -0.24
N PHE A 79 9.07 16.92 -0.80
CA PHE A 79 8.94 17.89 -1.86
C PHE A 79 8.28 17.26 -3.11
N GLY A 80 7.19 17.88 -3.56
CA GLY A 80 6.38 17.42 -4.69
C GLY A 80 5.60 16.12 -4.46
N VAL A 81 5.65 15.53 -3.26
CA VAL A 81 4.90 14.31 -2.93
C VAL A 81 3.42 14.63 -2.91
N CYS A 82 2.64 13.85 -3.66
CA CYS A 82 1.18 13.97 -3.78
C CYS A 82 0.45 12.76 -3.19
N LEU A 83 1.13 11.62 -3.03
CA LEU A 83 0.57 10.37 -2.53
C LEU A 83 1.57 9.67 -1.62
N GLY A 84 1.09 9.17 -0.48
CA GLY A 84 1.77 8.20 0.36
C GLY A 84 0.93 6.92 0.42
N VAL A 85 1.55 5.76 0.18
CA VAL A 85 0.91 4.45 0.33
C VAL A 85 1.71 3.66 1.35
N TYR A 86 1.07 3.35 2.47
CA TYR A 86 1.61 2.45 3.48
C TYR A 86 0.98 1.08 3.31
N TYR A 87 1.81 0.06 3.24
CA TYR A 87 1.42 -1.34 3.18
C TYR A 87 1.99 -2.08 4.38
N SER A 88 1.15 -2.86 5.06
CA SER A 88 1.57 -3.78 6.12
C SER A 88 0.93 -5.15 5.90
N ALA A 89 1.70 -6.19 6.19
CA ALA A 89 1.24 -7.57 6.11
C ALA A 89 1.45 -8.27 7.45
N THR A 90 0.40 -8.93 7.92
CA THR A 90 0.36 -9.60 9.23
C THR A 90 -0.26 -10.98 9.10
N SER A 91 0.18 -11.92 9.93
CA SER A 91 -0.47 -13.21 10.09
C SER A 91 -0.72 -13.46 11.57
N GLN A 92 -1.97 -13.58 11.98
CA GLN A 92 -2.35 -13.78 13.40
C GLN A 92 -1.72 -12.76 14.37
N GLY A 93 -1.51 -11.51 13.91
CA GLY A 93 -0.87 -10.46 14.69
C GLY A 93 0.65 -10.41 14.58
N VAL A 94 1.30 -11.38 13.92
CA VAL A 94 2.74 -11.33 13.62
C VAL A 94 2.97 -10.56 12.32
N PRO A 95 3.62 -9.40 12.34
CA PRO A 95 3.94 -8.65 11.12
C PRO A 95 5.08 -9.35 10.37
N PHE A 96 5.02 -9.37 9.03
CA PHE A 96 6.02 -10.06 8.21
C PHE A 96 6.45 -9.30 6.94
N ASP A 97 5.75 -8.24 6.55
CA ASP A 97 6.17 -7.33 5.47
C ASP A 97 5.62 -5.92 5.75
N GLU A 98 6.40 -4.91 5.40
CA GLU A 98 6.04 -3.50 5.54
C GLU A 98 6.69 -2.69 4.42
N ARG A 99 5.91 -1.82 3.78
CA ARG A 99 6.39 -0.94 2.70
C ARG A 99 5.74 0.42 2.77
N LEU A 100 6.54 1.48 2.61
CA LEU A 100 6.05 2.86 2.49
C LEU A 100 6.54 3.50 1.20
N ILE A 101 5.59 3.87 0.34
CA ILE A 101 5.84 4.49 -0.97
C ILE A 101 5.37 5.93 -0.94
N PHE A 102 6.26 6.87 -1.26
CA PHE A 102 5.89 8.25 -1.57
C PHE A 102 5.98 8.49 -3.08
N SER A 103 4.92 9.07 -3.65
CA SER A 103 4.81 9.33 -5.08
C SER A 103 4.56 10.80 -5.38
N ARG A 104 5.34 11.34 -6.32
CA ARG A 104 5.20 12.70 -6.86
C ARG A 104 4.21 12.79 -8.00
N THR A 105 3.91 11.66 -8.66
CA THR A 105 2.93 11.60 -9.75
C THR A 105 1.52 11.36 -9.24
N GLY A 106 1.38 10.99 -7.96
CA GLY A 106 0.10 10.60 -7.39
C GLY A 106 -0.37 9.21 -7.82
N ARG A 107 0.57 8.38 -8.29
CA ARG A 107 0.37 6.98 -8.69
C ARG A 107 1.35 6.07 -7.97
N ALA A 108 0.91 4.87 -7.64
CA ALA A 108 1.74 3.86 -7.00
C ALA A 108 1.30 2.46 -7.42
N ALA A 109 2.21 1.49 -7.36
CA ALA A 109 1.91 0.08 -7.57
C ALA A 109 2.51 -0.74 -6.44
N LEU A 110 1.72 -1.65 -5.89
CA LEU A 110 2.10 -2.64 -4.89
C LEU A 110 1.91 -4.02 -5.51
N ASP A 111 3.02 -4.73 -5.68
CA ASP A 111 2.99 -6.12 -6.11
C ASP A 111 2.71 -7.02 -4.90
N LEU A 112 1.44 -7.20 -4.57
CA LEU A 112 0.99 -8.04 -3.45
C LEU A 112 1.28 -9.52 -3.69
N THR A 113 1.45 -9.92 -4.96
CA THR A 113 1.75 -11.30 -5.37
C THR A 113 3.23 -11.65 -5.23
N ALA A 114 4.09 -10.65 -5.00
CA ALA A 114 5.50 -10.90 -4.75
C ALA A 114 5.68 -11.70 -3.45
N PRO A 115 6.57 -12.71 -3.44
CA PRO A 115 6.90 -13.42 -2.21
C PRO A 115 7.37 -12.46 -1.11
N ALA A 116 6.84 -12.64 0.09
CA ALA A 116 7.33 -12.04 1.31
C ALA A 116 8.26 -13.02 2.03
N SER A 117 9.13 -12.51 2.89
CA SER A 117 10.10 -13.32 3.63
C SER A 117 10.24 -12.74 5.03
N LEU A 118 10.22 -13.63 6.02
CA LEU A 118 10.52 -13.34 7.41
C LEU A 118 11.43 -14.45 7.93
N VAL A 119 12.73 -14.16 7.90
CA VAL A 119 13.75 -15.04 8.44
C VAL A 119 14.04 -14.65 9.89
N VAL A 120 13.91 -15.61 10.80
CA VAL A 120 14.21 -15.41 12.22
C VAL A 120 15.11 -16.53 12.75
N PRO A 121 15.85 -16.30 13.85
CA PRO A 121 16.61 -17.35 14.51
C PRO A 121 15.70 -18.44 15.09
N GLY A 122 16.02 -19.70 14.78
CA GLY A 122 15.42 -20.90 15.35
C GLY A 122 15.93 -21.22 16.75
N ILE A 123 15.38 -22.27 17.36
CA ILE A 123 15.78 -22.75 18.71
C ILE A 123 17.24 -23.22 18.74
N ASP A 124 17.71 -23.78 17.63
CA ASP A 124 19.09 -24.21 17.41
C ASP A 124 20.03 -23.06 16.98
N GLY A 125 19.49 -21.85 16.81
CA GLY A 125 20.21 -20.66 16.35
C GLY A 125 20.34 -20.55 14.83
N GLU A 126 19.81 -21.51 14.07
CA GLU A 126 19.82 -21.47 12.60
C GLU A 126 18.69 -20.58 12.07
N ASP A 127 18.89 -19.99 10.90
CA ASP A 127 17.89 -19.12 10.27
C ASP A 127 16.70 -19.93 9.73
N VAL A 128 15.49 -19.55 10.13
CA VAL A 128 14.23 -20.20 9.73
C VAL A 128 13.34 -19.21 8.99
N GLU A 129 12.92 -19.56 7.78
CA GLU A 129 11.89 -18.83 7.02
C GLU A 129 10.50 -19.18 7.57
N LEU A 130 9.76 -18.17 8.03
CA LEU A 130 8.43 -18.35 8.61
C LEU A 130 7.29 -18.12 7.62
N VAL A 131 7.52 -17.45 6.48
CA VAL A 131 6.44 -17.08 5.56
C VAL A 131 6.11 -18.22 4.61
N ASN A 132 4.89 -18.76 4.73
CA ASN A 132 4.26 -19.58 3.70
C ASN A 132 3.53 -18.70 2.69
N ASN A 133 4.20 -18.38 1.58
CA ASN A 133 3.62 -17.57 0.50
C ASN A 133 2.44 -18.24 -0.22
N LEU A 134 2.28 -19.56 -0.14
CA LEU A 134 1.11 -20.25 -0.72
C LEU A 134 -0.18 -20.00 0.09
N ALA A 135 -0.03 -19.61 1.36
CA ALA A 135 -1.15 -19.26 2.23
C ALA A 135 -1.54 -17.77 2.16
N ARG A 136 -0.84 -16.96 1.36
CA ARG A 136 -1.18 -15.57 1.08
C ARG A 136 -2.08 -15.51 -0.15
N VAL A 137 -3.37 -15.27 0.06
CA VAL A 137 -4.38 -15.32 -1.00
C VAL A 137 -4.76 -13.89 -1.40
N VAL A 138 -4.34 -13.46 -2.59
CA VAL A 138 -4.64 -12.13 -3.11
C VAL A 138 -5.14 -12.20 -4.56
N SER A 139 -6.02 -11.28 -4.94
CA SER A 139 -6.62 -11.20 -6.29
C SER A 139 -5.62 -10.68 -7.34
N GLY A 140 -4.50 -10.10 -6.92
CA GLY A 140 -3.44 -9.64 -7.80
C GLY A 140 -2.69 -8.43 -7.28
N LYS A 141 -2.12 -7.65 -8.19
CA LYS A 141 -1.42 -6.40 -7.87
C LYS A 141 -2.42 -5.30 -7.53
N LEU A 142 -2.01 -4.39 -6.64
CA LEU A 142 -2.76 -3.19 -6.31
C LEU A 142 -2.10 -1.97 -6.96
N ARG A 143 -2.87 -1.15 -7.68
CA ARG A 143 -2.37 0.09 -8.30
C ARG A 143 -3.24 1.26 -7.91
N VAL A 144 -2.63 2.34 -7.41
CA VAL A 144 -3.25 3.66 -7.37
C VAL A 144 -3.05 4.30 -8.74
N SER A 145 -4.11 4.34 -9.56
CA SER A 145 -4.06 4.83 -10.94
C SER A 145 -4.17 6.35 -11.01
N SER A 146 -4.88 6.96 -10.06
CA SER A 146 -4.99 8.41 -9.96
C SER A 146 -5.28 8.88 -8.52
N THR A 147 -4.88 10.12 -8.23
CA THR A 147 -5.22 10.86 -7.02
C THR A 147 -5.73 12.24 -7.43
N ARG A 148 -6.93 12.58 -6.94
CA ARG A 148 -7.65 13.80 -7.24
C ARG A 148 -7.36 14.89 -6.19
N ARG A 149 -7.71 16.13 -6.52
CA ARG A 149 -7.45 17.31 -5.67
C ARG A 149 -8.22 17.29 -4.35
N ASP A 150 -9.40 16.69 -4.35
CA ASP A 150 -10.24 16.48 -3.17
C ASP A 150 -9.74 15.34 -2.27
N GLY A 151 -8.64 14.68 -2.63
CA GLY A 151 -8.10 13.53 -1.92
C GLY A 151 -8.72 12.20 -2.33
N THR A 152 -9.66 12.17 -3.27
CA THR A 152 -10.21 10.92 -3.81
C THR A 152 -9.13 10.12 -4.56
N VAL A 153 -9.11 8.81 -4.37
CA VAL A 153 -8.19 7.89 -5.04
C VAL A 153 -8.94 6.90 -5.93
N GLU A 154 -8.34 6.61 -7.08
CA GLU A 154 -8.78 5.55 -7.98
C GLU A 154 -7.77 4.41 -7.93
N LEU A 155 -8.27 3.21 -7.67
CA LEU A 155 -7.50 2.01 -7.41
C LEU A 155 -7.91 0.91 -8.38
N GLU A 156 -6.93 0.10 -8.79
CA GLU A 156 -7.13 -1.14 -9.54
C GLU A 156 -6.57 -2.29 -8.70
N TYR A 157 -7.38 -3.31 -8.46
CA TYR A 157 -6.98 -4.50 -7.71
C TYR A 157 -7.60 -5.75 -8.35
N GLY A 158 -6.75 -6.64 -8.87
CA GLY A 158 -7.21 -7.73 -9.72
C GLY A 158 -7.99 -7.19 -10.92
N SER A 159 -9.25 -7.61 -11.07
CA SER A 159 -10.18 -7.10 -12.10
C SER A 159 -11.04 -5.93 -11.64
N ARG A 160 -10.92 -5.48 -10.38
CA ARG A 160 -11.79 -4.47 -9.78
C ARG A 160 -11.22 -3.07 -9.94
N HIS A 161 -12.13 -2.12 -10.17
CA HIS A 161 -11.87 -0.69 -10.09
C HIS A 161 -12.57 -0.15 -8.84
N ILE A 162 -11.81 0.49 -7.96
CA ILE A 162 -12.30 0.97 -6.66
C ILE A 162 -12.04 2.48 -6.61
N THR A 163 -13.04 3.24 -6.20
CA THR A 163 -12.92 4.69 -5.94
C THR A 163 -13.17 4.92 -4.47
N LEU A 164 -12.22 5.56 -3.77
CA LEU A 164 -12.37 5.89 -2.35
C LEU A 164 -12.20 7.39 -2.16
N LYS A 165 -13.22 8.05 -1.61
CA LYS A 165 -13.13 9.42 -1.08
C LYS A 165 -12.35 9.42 0.24
N PRO A 166 -11.88 10.59 0.71
CA PRO A 166 -11.29 10.71 2.05
C PRO A 166 -12.20 10.12 3.13
N GLY A 167 -11.64 9.26 3.97
CA GLY A 167 -12.35 8.57 5.05
C GLY A 167 -13.04 7.27 4.63
N GLU A 168 -13.16 6.98 3.32
CA GLU A 168 -13.73 5.73 2.85
C GLU A 168 -12.70 4.60 2.88
N SER A 169 -13.21 3.39 3.09
CA SER A 169 -12.43 2.15 3.06
C SER A 169 -13.13 1.10 2.21
N TRP A 170 -12.33 0.16 1.73
CA TRP A 170 -12.78 -1.02 1.02
C TRP A 170 -11.98 -2.21 1.53
N ALA A 171 -12.62 -3.39 1.59
CA ALA A 171 -11.92 -4.60 1.98
C ALA A 171 -12.51 -5.83 1.29
N GLU A 172 -11.69 -6.87 1.19
CA GLU A 172 -12.03 -8.19 0.65
C GLU A 172 -11.45 -9.26 1.56
N LEU A 173 -12.17 -10.38 1.68
CA LEU A 173 -11.68 -11.61 2.27
C LEU A 173 -11.64 -12.68 1.18
N LEU A 174 -10.48 -13.28 0.99
CA LEU A 174 -10.29 -14.45 0.12
C LEU A 174 -9.93 -15.66 0.95
N VAL A 175 -10.48 -16.81 0.57
CA VAL A 175 -10.17 -18.12 1.15
C VAL A 175 -9.63 -19.02 0.07
N LEU A 176 -8.58 -19.79 0.36
CA LEU A 176 -8.05 -20.82 -0.51
C LEU A 176 -8.65 -22.18 -0.15
N GLU A 177 -9.67 -22.57 -0.91
CA GLU A 177 -10.30 -23.89 -0.83
C GLU A 177 -9.64 -24.88 -1.81
N PRO A 178 -9.94 -26.20 -1.74
CA PRO A 178 -9.42 -27.16 -2.71
C PRO A 178 -9.72 -26.83 -4.18
N GLY A 179 -10.82 -26.12 -4.44
CA GLY A 179 -11.20 -25.64 -5.78
C GLY A 179 -10.48 -24.37 -6.24
N GLY A 180 -9.69 -23.74 -5.37
CA GLY A 180 -8.99 -22.48 -5.62
C GLY A 180 -9.50 -21.31 -4.76
N PRO A 181 -8.98 -20.09 -5.00
CA PRO A 181 -9.38 -18.90 -4.27
C PRO A 181 -10.86 -18.55 -4.48
N ARG A 182 -11.57 -18.29 -3.39
CA ARG A 182 -12.95 -17.81 -3.38
C ARG A 182 -13.07 -16.53 -2.56
N ALA A 183 -13.81 -15.55 -3.09
CA ALA A 183 -14.16 -14.35 -2.35
C ALA A 183 -15.37 -14.59 -1.42
N VAL A 184 -15.31 -14.04 -0.21
CA VAL A 184 -16.32 -14.22 0.83
C VAL A 184 -17.13 -12.94 1.00
N SER A 185 -18.45 -13.07 1.12
CA SER A 185 -19.33 -11.91 1.33
C SER A 185 -19.08 -11.26 2.70
N PRO A 186 -19.06 -9.92 2.83
CA PRO A 186 -18.76 -9.22 4.08
C PRO A 186 -19.59 -9.63 5.30
N ASP A 187 -20.85 -10.01 5.09
CA ASP A 187 -21.78 -10.48 6.12
C ASP A 187 -21.45 -11.88 6.65
N GLU A 188 -20.68 -12.67 5.89
CA GLU A 188 -20.30 -14.06 6.23
C GLU A 188 -18.88 -14.17 6.78
N TRP A 189 -18.11 -13.07 6.81
CA TRP A 189 -16.67 -13.11 7.15
C TRP A 189 -16.37 -13.79 8.47
N LYS A 190 -17.18 -13.55 9.50
CA LYS A 190 -16.94 -14.14 10.82
C LYS A 190 -17.07 -15.67 10.77
N GLU A 191 -18.18 -16.16 10.23
CA GLU A 191 -18.50 -17.59 10.17
C GLU A 191 -17.51 -18.33 9.26
N GLU A 192 -17.12 -17.70 8.15
CA GLU A 192 -16.14 -18.26 7.23
C GLU A 192 -14.73 -18.31 7.85
N LEU A 193 -14.28 -17.25 8.53
CA LEU A 193 -12.98 -17.26 9.21
C LEU A 193 -12.91 -18.32 10.31
N GLU A 194 -13.98 -18.52 11.08
CA GLU A 194 -14.08 -19.62 12.06
C GLU A 194 -13.98 -20.99 11.38
N THR A 195 -14.60 -21.14 10.21
CA THR A 195 -14.55 -22.38 9.42
C THR A 195 -13.15 -22.62 8.85
N CYS A 196 -12.52 -21.59 8.28
CA CYS A 196 -11.14 -21.64 7.79
C CYS A 196 -10.17 -22.03 8.90
N PHE A 197 -10.33 -21.46 10.09
CA PHE A 197 -9.52 -21.80 11.25
C PHE A 197 -9.67 -23.28 11.65
N ARG A 198 -10.90 -23.80 11.71
CA ARG A 198 -11.15 -25.22 12.04
C ARG A 198 -10.60 -26.19 10.99
N LEU A 199 -10.71 -25.84 9.71
CA LEU A 199 -10.32 -26.71 8.59
C LEU A 199 -8.85 -26.51 8.16
N GLY A 200 -8.18 -25.49 8.66
CA GLY A 200 -6.83 -25.12 8.24
C GLY A 200 -6.76 -24.52 6.83
N TYR A 201 -7.86 -23.93 6.35
CA TYR A 201 -7.87 -23.26 5.03
C TYR A 201 -7.23 -21.88 5.11
N PRO A 202 -6.26 -21.57 4.24
CA PRO A 202 -5.69 -20.23 4.18
C PRO A 202 -6.76 -19.20 3.86
N ALA A 203 -6.75 -18.10 4.62
CA ALA A 203 -7.60 -16.95 4.35
C ALA A 203 -6.78 -15.67 4.46
N THR A 204 -7.05 -14.70 3.60
CA THR A 204 -6.38 -13.40 3.60
C THR A 204 -7.41 -12.30 3.42
N ARG A 205 -7.44 -11.37 4.37
CA ARG A 205 -8.16 -10.10 4.27
C ARG A 205 -7.21 -9.06 3.68
N LEU A 206 -7.65 -8.36 2.64
CA LEU A 206 -7.02 -7.12 2.19
C LEU A 206 -7.94 -5.96 2.51
N ALA A 207 -7.45 -4.96 3.25
CA ALA A 207 -8.19 -3.73 3.54
C ALA A 207 -7.42 -2.51 3.06
N ILE A 208 -8.14 -1.59 2.42
CA ILE A 208 -7.59 -0.36 1.86
C ILE A 208 -8.40 0.79 2.44
N ALA A 209 -7.73 1.77 3.05
CA ALA A 209 -8.38 2.97 3.56
C ALA A 209 -7.73 4.22 2.97
N ASN A 210 -8.56 5.12 2.44
CA ASN A 210 -8.14 6.45 2.07
C ASN A 210 -8.20 7.34 3.31
N ARG A 211 -7.05 7.66 3.90
CA ARG A 211 -6.93 8.52 5.08
C ARG A 211 -7.09 10.02 4.74
N GLY A 212 -7.27 10.35 3.46
CA GLY A 212 -7.49 11.71 2.98
C GLY A 212 -6.19 12.51 2.83
N LEU A 213 -6.31 13.83 2.91
CA LEU A 213 -5.18 14.74 2.85
C LEU A 213 -4.43 14.72 4.19
N TRP A 214 -3.20 14.24 4.13
CA TRP A 214 -2.28 14.13 5.25
C TRP A 214 -1.28 15.28 5.24
N PRO A 215 -1.11 16.01 6.35
CA PRO A 215 -0.17 17.12 6.42
C PRO A 215 1.28 16.62 6.39
N LYS A 216 2.13 17.25 5.59
CA LYS A 216 3.57 16.93 5.54
C LYS A 216 4.29 17.28 6.83
N SER A 217 3.80 18.28 7.56
CA SER A 217 4.26 18.61 8.92
C SER A 217 3.97 17.50 9.93
N GLY A 218 3.00 16.62 9.66
CA GLY A 218 2.70 15.43 10.44
C GLY A 218 3.70 14.28 10.20
N VAL A 219 4.59 14.39 9.21
CA VAL A 219 5.62 13.37 8.94
C VAL A 219 6.89 13.72 9.70
N LYS A 220 7.22 12.89 10.68
CA LYS A 220 8.34 13.09 11.61
C LYS A 220 9.39 12.02 11.40
N ALA A 221 10.64 12.35 11.70
CA ALA A 221 11.71 11.38 11.82
C ALA A 221 11.95 11.10 13.31
N GLY A 222 12.09 9.84 13.66
CA GLY A 222 12.41 9.39 15.01
C GLY A 222 12.50 7.88 15.02
N MET A 223 13.40 7.34 15.85
CA MET A 223 13.10 6.04 16.42
C MET A 223 11.81 6.23 17.23
N GLY A 224 10.91 5.26 17.23
CA GLY A 224 9.91 5.20 18.29
C GLY A 224 10.69 5.03 19.59
N ASP A 225 11.13 6.13 20.19
CA ASP A 225 11.82 6.14 21.48
C ASP A 225 10.73 5.92 22.53
N ASP A 226 10.53 4.66 22.88
CA ASP A 226 10.15 4.27 24.25
C ASP A 226 11.40 4.28 25.14
#